data_AF-A0A8S8YY43-F1
#
_entry.id   AF-A0A8S8YY43-F1
#
_cell.length_a   1.000
_cell.length_b   1.000
_cell.length_c   1.000
_cell.angle_alpha   90.00
_cell.angle_beta   90.00
_cell.angle_gamma   90.00
#
_symmetry.space_group_name_H-M   'P 1'
#
loop_
_entity.id
_entity.type
_entity.pdbx_description
1 polymer ?
#
loop_
_entity_poly.entity_id
_entity_poly.type
_entity_poly.pdbx_seq_one_letter_code
_entity_poly.pdbx_strand_id
1 'polypeptide(L)' 'MIIDSKAKRVKILKVLENSTNNDYQRRGIISKGAILETAEGKCRVMSRPGQHGIVNAVLIK' A
#
# COMPACT_ATOMS: atom_id res chain seq x y z
N MET A 1 -8.12 -13.29 24.25
CA MET A 1 -7.96 -11.92 23.71
C MET A 1 -7.98 -12.00 22.20
N ILE A 2 -9.11 -11.72 21.56
CA ILE A 2 -9.19 -11.64 20.09
C ILE A 2 -9.00 -10.17 19.76
N ILE A 3 -7.83 -9.85 19.23
CA ILE A 3 -7.51 -8.53 18.72
C ILE A 3 -8.28 -8.42 17.41
N ASP A 4 -9.41 -7.71 17.39
CA ASP A 4 -10.19 -7.43 16.19
C ASP A 4 -9.42 -6.39 15.34
N SER A 5 -8.21 -6.77 14.90
CA SER A 5 -7.46 -6.04 13.91
C SER A 5 -8.14 -6.31 12.58
N LYS A 6 -9.17 -5.51 12.26
CA LYS A 6 -9.90 -5.54 10.97
C LYS A 6 -8.96 -5.24 9.81
N ALA A 7 -8.15 -6.23 9.44
CA ALA A 7 -7.43 -6.24 8.19
C ALA A 7 -8.41 -6.66 7.10
N LYS A 8 -9.03 -5.69 6.43
CA LYS A 8 -9.79 -5.98 5.22
C LYS A 8 -8.85 -6.14 4.05
N ARG A 9 -9.04 -7.22 3.29
CA ARG A 9 -8.44 -7.35 1.97
C ARG A 9 -9.25 -6.48 1.01
N VAL A 10 -8.65 -5.41 0.55
CA VAL A 10 -9.26 -4.45 -0.37
C VAL A 10 -8.54 -4.51 -1.71
N LYS A 11 -9.25 -4.19 -2.80
CA LYS A 11 -8.61 -4.03 -4.11
C LYS A 11 -7.79 -2.74 -4.13
N ILE A 12 -6.57 -2.85 -4.66
CA ILE A 12 -5.72 -1.71 -4.99
C ILE A 12 -6.20 -1.20 -6.35
N LEU A 13 -6.59 0.08 -6.41
CA LEU A 13 -7.05 0.74 -7.63
C LEU A 13 -5.86 1.30 -8.41
N LYS A 14 -4.99 2.05 -7.72
CA LYS A 14 -3.86 2.74 -8.36
C LYS A 14 -2.74 3.04 -7.37
N VAL A 15 -1.52 3.22 -7.88
CA VAL A 15 -0.40 3.80 -7.12
C VAL A 15 -0.45 5.31 -7.31
N LEU A 16 -0.70 6.07 -6.24
CA LEU A 16 -0.76 7.54 -6.30
C LEU A 16 0.62 8.14 -6.19
N GLU A 17 1.37 7.74 -5.17
CA GLU A 17 2.69 8.31 -4.90
C GLU A 17 3.69 7.23 -4.54
N ASN A 18 4.93 7.41 -4.99
CA ASN A 18 6.04 6.61 -4.52
C ASN A 18 7.10 7.54 -3.98
N SER A 19 7.34 7.49 -2.67
CA SER A 19 8.32 8.33 -1.99
C SER A 19 9.76 8.12 -2.48
N THR A 20 10.02 7.06 -3.26
CA THR A 20 11.36 6.72 -3.75
C THR A 20 11.66 7.38 -5.10
N ASN A 21 10.68 7.47 -6.00
CA ASN A 21 10.83 8.14 -7.31
C ASN A 21 9.46 8.30 -7.99
N ASN A 22 9.25 9.43 -8.65
CA ASN A 22 8.06 9.71 -9.46
C ASN A 22 7.94 8.71 -10.64
N ASP A 23 9.05 8.26 -11.21
CA ASP A 23 9.06 7.25 -12.28
C ASP A 23 8.48 5.89 -11.83
N TYR A 24 8.53 5.58 -10.54
CA TYR A 24 7.96 4.33 -10.02
C TYR A 24 6.44 4.31 -10.05
N GLN A 25 5.77 5.46 -9.99
CA GLN A 25 4.31 5.52 -10.16
C GLN A 25 3.94 5.11 -11.58
N ARG A 26 4.69 5.55 -12.59
CA ARG A 26 4.43 5.23 -14.01
C ARG A 26 4.60 3.75 -14.31
N ARG A 27 5.58 3.10 -13.66
CA ARG A 27 5.84 1.66 -13.80
C ARG A 27 5.00 0.79 -12.86
N GLY A 28 4.18 1.39 -11.98
CA GLY A 28 3.38 0.65 -11.02
C GLY A 28 4.20 -0.09 -9.96
N ILE A 29 5.40 0.39 -9.64
CA ILE A 29 6.30 -0.28 -8.68
C ILE A 29 5.87 0.08 -7.25
N ILE A 30 5.43 -0.94 -6.51
CA ILE A 30 5.02 -0.83 -5.11
C ILE A 30 6.24 -1.06 -4.22
N SER A 31 6.69 -0.01 -3.54
CA SER A 31 7.78 -0.07 -2.55
C SER A 31 7.28 0.34 -1.15
N LYS A 32 8.13 0.10 -0.14
CA LYS A 32 7.87 0.57 1.23
C LYS A 32 7.76 2.09 1.23
N GLY A 33 6.63 2.61 1.70
CA GLY A 33 6.33 4.05 1.73
C GLY A 33 5.50 4.55 0.54
N ALA A 34 5.20 3.70 -0.45
CA ALA A 34 4.29 4.06 -1.53
C ALA A 34 2.88 4.33 -1.00
N ILE A 35 2.21 5.33 -1.57
CA ILE A 35 0.80 5.64 -1.33
C ILE A 35 -0.02 4.98 -2.44
N LEU A 36 -0.91 4.10 -2.01
CA LEU A 36 -1.85 3.39 -2.86
C LEU A 36 -3.24 3.99 -2.67
N GLU A 37 -4.00 4.01 -3.75
CA GLU A 37 -5.43 4.25 -3.72
C GLU A 37 -6.15 2.90 -3.69
N THR A 38 -6.98 2.69 -2.67
CA THR A 38 -7.82 1.51 -2.50
C THR A 38 -9.28 1.93 -2.47
N ALA A 39 -10.20 0.96 -2.56
CA ALA A 39 -11.64 1.25 -2.49
C ALA A 39 -12.08 1.91 -1.17
N GLU A 40 -11.33 1.74 -0.08
CA GLU A 40 -11.61 2.39 1.21
C GLU A 40 -10.87 3.73 1.40
N GLY A 41 -9.97 4.11 0.49
CA GLY A 41 -9.23 5.37 0.52
C GLY A 41 -7.73 5.22 0.26
N LYS A 42 -6.98 6.27 0.62
CA LYS A 42 -5.52 6.32 0.46
C LYS A 42 -4.83 5.52 1.55
N CYS A 43 -3.83 4.72 1.20
CA CYS A 43 -3.10 3.87 2.13
C CYS A 43 -1.59 3.97 1.92
N ARG A 44 -0.81 3.98 3.00
CA ARG A 44 0.65 3.91 2.96
C ARG A 44 1.12 2.48 3.10
N VAL A 45 1.91 2.01 2.15
CA VAL A 45 2.55 0.69 2.22
C VAL A 45 3.66 0.72 3.26
N MET A 46 3.60 -0.20 4.22
CA MET A 46 4.66 -0.37 5.24
C MET A 46 5.57 -1.56 4.93
N SER A 47 5.12 -2.48 4.08
CA SER A 47 5.88 -3.68 3.68
C SER A 47 6.81 -3.42 2.51
N ARG A 48 7.85 -4.25 2.38
CA ARG A 48 8.61 -4.43 1.14
C ARG A 48 8.08 -5.67 0.41
N PRO A 49 7.17 -5.54 -0.57
CA PRO A 49 6.54 -6.69 -1.21
C PRO A 49 7.54 -7.60 -1.93
N GLY A 50 8.64 -7.05 -2.46
CA GLY A 50 9.70 -7.85 -3.09
C GLY A 50 10.43 -8.82 -2.15
N GLN A 51 10.39 -8.60 -0.83
CA GLN A 51 10.98 -9.52 0.16
C GLN A 51 9.94 -10.36 0.91
N HIS A 52 8.76 -9.79 1.21
CA HIS A 52 7.75 -10.45 2.03
C HIS A 52 6.67 -11.17 1.22
N GLY A 53 6.52 -10.88 -0.09
CA GLY A 53 5.44 -11.41 -0.93
C GLY A 53 4.04 -10.90 -0.57
N ILE A 54 3.92 -10.00 0.42
CA ILE A 54 2.65 -9.46 0.91
C ILE A 54 2.76 -7.93 1.00
N VAL A 55 1.73 -7.24 0.49
CA VAL A 55 1.60 -5.79 0.60
C VAL A 55 0.73 -5.48 1.82
N ASN A 56 1.36 -5.05 2.92
CA ASN A 56 0.63 -4.45 4.03
C ASN A 56 0.66 -2.95 3.89
N ALA A 57 -0.51 -2.34 4.02
CA ALA A 57 -0.68 -0.90 3.98
C ALA A 57 -1.60 -0.47 5.13
N VAL A 58 -1.39 0.77 5.59
CA VAL A 58 -2.21 1.43 6.59
C VAL A 58 -2.97 2.57 5.93
N LEU A 59 -4.27 2.69 6.19
CA LEU A 59 -5.07 3.82 5.71
C LEU A 59 -4.49 5.12 6.27
N ILE A 60 -4.24 6.08 5.39
CA ILE A 60 -3.86 7.45 5.74
C ILE A 60 -5.17 8.25 5.68
N LYS A 61 -5.54 8.87 6.79
CA LYS A 61 -6.71 9.75 6.86
C LYS A 61 -6.32 11.16 6.45
#